data_AF-X1LKU7-F1
#
_entry.id   AF-X1LKU7-F1
#
_cell.length_a   1.000
_cell.length_b   1.000
_cell.length_c   1.000
_cell.angle_alpha   90.00
_cell.angle_beta   90.00
_cell.angle_gamma   90.00
#
_symmetry.space_group_name_H-M   'P 1'
#
loop_
_entity.id
_entity.type
_entity.pdbx_description
1 polymer ?
#
loop_
_entity_poly.entity_id
_entity_poly.type
_entity_poly.pdbx_seq_one_letter_code
_entity_poly.pdbx_strand_id
1 'polypeptide(L)'
;INKNELFAGLMLTKDSAHIYSAFLTKRKKYSDISILSASGYLYYDKHSKKYKISSKDKLDEFYLPGNYLDLHKYSCNLFGEGKINLGANLGQLKLTSAGNITHNMKKNEIELDLVLAMDFYFAEQALEIMAAAINNDIYSEPVDIDRETYTKGLAELIGATQADEMTSEISLYGELKKIPKELEHTILLTDVKLEWNTETRSYRSVGQIGIGNILKTHIFRLVDGHIEIVKKRSGDHFYMYLQIDPANWFFFSYRNGLMIGASSDKNFNTIIIETGPDKSKLKVERGEKPYRFYIATERQKDLFLKRFEVDEEEEE
;
A
#
# COMPACT_ATOMS: atom_id res chain seq x y z
N ILE A 1 32.59 5.65 3.79
CA ILE A 1 33.94 5.31 3.20
C ILE A 1 34.37 6.46 2.29
N ASN A 2 35.62 6.93 2.38
CA ASN A 2 36.12 8.10 1.62
C ASN A 2 35.22 9.35 1.75
N LYS A 3 34.77 9.67 2.97
CA LYS A 3 33.81 10.75 3.30
C LYS A 3 32.44 10.67 2.60
N ASN A 4 32.11 9.57 1.96
CA ASN A 4 30.79 9.33 1.40
C ASN A 4 29.93 8.56 2.40
N GLU A 5 28.72 9.06 2.57
CA GLU A 5 27.63 8.37 3.25
C GLU A 5 27.24 7.11 2.48
N LEU A 6 27.05 6.01 3.21
CA LEU A 6 26.66 4.73 2.65
C LEU A 6 25.24 4.41 3.11
N PHE A 7 24.48 3.81 2.22
CA PHE A 7 23.08 3.51 2.42
C PHE A 7 22.83 2.00 2.37
N ALA A 8 21.89 1.54 3.18
CA ALA A 8 21.40 0.17 3.20
C ALA A 8 19.87 0.19 3.09
N GLY A 9 19.33 -0.25 1.97
CA GLY A 9 17.90 -0.21 1.68
C GLY A 9 17.57 -0.31 0.20
N LEU A 10 16.30 -0.06 -0.12
CA LEU A 10 15.83 0.13 -1.48
C LEU A 10 15.58 1.62 -1.74
N MET A 11 15.97 2.07 -2.92
CA MET A 11 15.98 3.47 -3.31
C MET A 11 15.23 3.66 -4.63
N LEU A 12 14.41 4.70 -4.71
CA LEU A 12 13.72 5.13 -5.92
C LEU A 12 14.38 6.37 -6.51
N THR A 13 14.85 6.27 -7.75
CA THR A 13 15.41 7.41 -8.49
C THR A 13 14.27 8.28 -9.03
N LYS A 14 14.14 9.52 -8.54
CA LYS A 14 12.99 10.39 -8.85
C LYS A 14 12.78 10.68 -10.34
N ASP A 15 13.85 10.92 -11.09
CA ASP A 15 13.73 11.40 -12.49
C ASP A 15 13.43 10.27 -13.49
N SER A 16 14.05 9.11 -13.27
CA SER A 16 13.92 7.93 -14.14
C SER A 16 12.89 6.93 -13.62
N ALA A 17 12.37 7.13 -12.40
CA ALA A 17 11.52 6.19 -11.69
C ALA A 17 12.12 4.76 -11.72
N HIS A 18 13.40 4.63 -11.38
CA HIS A 18 14.05 3.32 -11.31
C HIS A 18 14.35 3.01 -9.85
N ILE A 19 13.88 1.85 -9.40
CA ILE A 19 14.14 1.32 -8.06
C ILE A 19 15.42 0.49 -8.12
N TYR A 20 16.28 0.64 -7.11
CA TYR A 20 17.51 -0.13 -7.00
C TYR A 20 17.84 -0.45 -5.54
N SER A 21 18.61 -1.52 -5.37
CA SER A 21 19.15 -1.94 -4.07
C SER A 21 20.43 -1.19 -3.74
N ALA A 22 20.51 -0.67 -2.52
CA ALA A 22 21.74 -0.19 -1.90
C ALA A 22 22.07 -1.06 -0.69
N PHE A 23 23.25 -1.66 -0.65
CA PHE A 23 23.70 -2.45 0.51
C PHE A 23 25.11 -2.01 0.88
N LEU A 24 25.19 -0.98 1.72
CA LEU A 24 26.42 -0.27 2.08
C LEU A 24 27.10 0.35 0.85
N THR A 25 26.30 0.86 -0.08
CA THR A 25 26.76 1.57 -1.28
C THR A 25 26.32 3.03 -1.24
N LYS A 26 26.90 3.86 -2.12
CA LYS A 26 26.41 5.23 -2.30
C LYS A 26 25.07 5.20 -3.03
N ARG A 27 24.20 6.16 -2.72
CA ARG A 27 23.04 6.45 -3.57
C ARG A 27 23.48 6.96 -4.95
N LYS A 28 22.69 6.66 -5.99
CA LYS A 28 22.91 7.11 -7.37
C LYS A 28 22.73 8.62 -7.51
N LYS A 29 21.72 9.20 -6.84
CA LYS A 29 21.51 10.65 -6.78
C LYS A 29 21.15 11.12 -5.38
N TYR A 30 21.44 12.38 -5.09
CA TYR A 30 21.08 13.00 -3.81
C TYR A 30 19.55 13.07 -3.60
N SER A 31 18.78 13.18 -4.68
CA SER A 31 17.32 13.28 -4.66
C SER A 31 16.60 11.93 -4.63
N ASP A 32 17.33 10.82 -4.53
CA ASP A 32 16.73 9.49 -4.44
C ASP A 32 15.91 9.35 -3.16
N ILE A 33 14.74 8.72 -3.29
CA ILE A 33 13.81 8.49 -2.20
C ILE A 33 14.11 7.11 -1.62
N SER A 34 14.29 7.01 -0.30
CA SER A 34 14.38 5.70 0.35
C SER A 34 12.98 5.09 0.45
N ILE A 35 12.80 3.95 -0.21
CA ILE A 35 11.58 3.13 -0.08
C ILE A 35 11.59 2.43 1.26
N LEU A 36 12.72 1.79 1.56
CA LEU A 36 13.00 1.18 2.85
C LEU A 36 14.49 1.42 3.13
N SER A 37 14.83 1.71 4.38
CA SER A 37 16.22 1.77 4.83
C SER A 37 16.39 1.13 6.18
N ALA A 38 17.45 0.35 6.34
CA ALA A 38 17.83 -0.24 7.61
C ALA A 38 19.15 0.34 8.10
N SER A 39 19.29 0.43 9.41
CA SER A 39 20.51 0.90 10.07
C SER A 39 20.72 0.15 11.38
N GLY A 40 21.93 0.23 11.93
CA GLY A 40 22.30 -0.49 13.15
C GLY A 40 23.46 -1.45 12.90
N TYR A 41 23.28 -2.71 13.31
CA TYR A 41 24.31 -3.73 13.30
C TYR A 41 24.33 -4.48 11.97
N LEU A 42 25.52 -4.81 11.49
CA LEU A 42 25.72 -5.73 10.38
C LEU A 42 26.09 -7.11 10.92
N TYR A 43 25.28 -8.12 10.61
CA TYR A 43 25.49 -9.50 11.03
C TYR A 43 25.51 -10.43 9.82
N TYR A 44 26.43 -11.40 9.80
CA TYR A 44 26.45 -12.44 8.78
C TYR A 44 25.93 -13.76 9.36
N ASP A 45 24.78 -14.19 8.85
CA ASP A 45 24.19 -15.47 9.17
C ASP A 45 24.79 -16.56 8.27
N LYS A 46 25.56 -17.46 8.88
CA LYS A 46 26.23 -18.56 8.16
C LYS A 46 25.26 -19.62 7.65
N HIS A 47 24.14 -19.83 8.34
CA HIS A 47 23.16 -20.85 7.98
C HIS A 47 22.36 -20.39 6.76
N SER A 48 21.78 -19.19 6.84
CA SER A 48 21.00 -18.62 5.74
C SER A 48 21.87 -17.99 4.65
N LYS A 49 23.19 -17.86 4.86
CA LYS A 49 24.15 -17.21 3.95
C LYS A 49 23.76 -15.76 3.61
N LYS A 50 23.17 -15.04 4.57
CA LYS A 50 22.69 -13.66 4.41
C LYS A 50 23.50 -12.67 5.23
N TYR A 51 23.76 -11.51 4.68
CA TYR A 51 24.15 -10.32 5.45
C TYR A 51 22.88 -9.61 5.89
N LYS A 52 22.74 -9.36 7.18
CA LYS A 52 21.55 -8.76 7.81
C LYS A 52 21.93 -7.41 8.43
N ILE A 53 21.09 -6.40 8.25
CA ILE A 53 21.23 -5.06 8.84
C ILE A 53 19.93 -4.71 9.56
N SER A 54 19.99 -4.50 10.88
CA SER A 54 18.86 -4.00 11.69
C SER A 54 19.34 -3.56 13.08
N SER A 55 18.40 -3.23 13.98
CA SER A 55 18.67 -3.08 15.41
C SER A 55 19.12 -4.42 16.00
N LYS A 56 19.82 -4.37 17.15
CA LYS A 56 20.26 -5.60 17.81
C LYS A 56 19.07 -6.48 18.20
N ASP A 57 18.05 -5.88 18.84
CA ASP A 57 16.88 -6.60 19.32
C ASP A 57 16.11 -7.27 18.18
N LYS A 58 15.97 -6.61 17.01
CA LYS A 58 15.31 -7.22 15.84
C LYS A 58 16.17 -8.29 15.14
N LEU A 59 17.51 -8.21 15.24
CA LEU A 59 18.38 -9.29 14.74
C LEU A 59 18.31 -10.53 15.64
N ASP A 60 18.14 -10.34 16.95
CA ASP A 60 17.97 -11.41 17.92
C ASP A 60 16.54 -11.99 17.86
N GLU A 61 15.52 -11.14 17.75
CA GLU A 61 14.09 -11.50 17.64
C GLU A 61 13.43 -10.87 16.41
N PHE A 62 13.36 -11.65 15.32
CA PHE A 62 12.94 -11.17 14.00
C PHE A 62 11.50 -10.63 13.93
N TYR A 63 10.63 -11.04 14.86
CA TYR A 63 9.24 -10.58 14.93
C TYR A 63 9.06 -9.21 15.55
N LEU A 64 10.11 -8.62 16.15
CA LEU A 64 10.01 -7.27 16.69
C LEU A 64 9.87 -6.21 15.58
N PRO A 65 9.12 -5.13 15.83
CA PRO A 65 9.12 -3.97 14.95
C PRO A 65 10.53 -3.35 14.78
N GLY A 66 10.76 -2.75 13.62
CA GLY A 66 11.99 -2.11 13.18
C GLY A 66 12.30 -2.43 11.72
N ASN A 67 13.03 -1.54 11.06
CA ASN A 67 13.47 -1.84 9.69
C ASN A 67 14.56 -2.91 9.71
N TYR A 68 14.40 -3.92 8.85
CA TYR A 68 15.33 -5.01 8.64
C TYR A 68 15.66 -5.10 7.15
N LEU A 69 16.91 -5.44 6.86
CA LEU A 69 17.38 -5.64 5.50
C LEU A 69 18.30 -6.85 5.47
N ASP A 70 18.08 -7.76 4.53
CA ASP A 70 19.04 -8.81 4.24
C ASP A 70 19.42 -8.90 2.77
N LEU A 71 20.67 -9.32 2.55
CA LEU A 71 21.22 -9.59 1.23
C LEU A 71 21.77 -11.01 1.22
N HIS A 72 21.20 -11.86 0.37
CA HIS A 72 21.70 -13.22 0.20
C HIS A 72 22.99 -13.23 -0.64
N LYS A 73 24.04 -13.87 -0.11
CA LYS A 73 25.41 -13.83 -0.66
C LYS A 73 25.52 -14.35 -2.10
N TYR A 74 24.65 -15.26 -2.53
CA TYR A 74 24.79 -15.99 -3.79
C TYR A 74 23.64 -15.78 -4.80
N SER A 75 22.45 -15.42 -4.33
CA SER A 75 21.27 -15.32 -5.21
C SER A 75 21.05 -13.91 -5.76
N CYS A 76 21.75 -12.90 -5.23
CA CYS A 76 21.51 -11.49 -5.54
C CYS A 76 20.06 -11.06 -5.22
N ASN A 77 19.47 -11.68 -4.19
CA ASN A 77 18.17 -11.27 -3.66
C ASN A 77 18.41 -10.40 -2.42
N LEU A 78 17.79 -9.23 -2.44
CA LEU A 78 17.71 -8.34 -1.29
C LEU A 78 16.28 -8.35 -0.78
N PHE A 79 16.12 -8.55 0.53
CA PHE A 79 14.84 -8.51 1.22
C PHE A 79 14.85 -7.39 2.24
N GLY A 80 13.76 -6.64 2.35
CA GLY A 80 13.55 -5.62 3.35
C GLY A 80 12.22 -5.81 4.05
N GLU A 81 12.16 -5.52 5.34
CA GLU A 81 10.93 -5.54 6.15
C GLU A 81 10.87 -4.29 7.03
N GLY A 82 9.67 -3.75 7.23
CA GLY A 82 9.40 -2.62 8.13
C GLY A 82 8.48 -1.59 7.49
N LYS A 83 8.69 -0.31 7.81
CA LYS A 83 7.94 0.79 7.19
C LYS A 83 8.40 1.00 5.76
N ILE A 84 7.45 0.98 4.84
CA ILE A 84 7.69 1.12 3.40
C ILE A 84 7.11 2.44 2.92
N ASN A 85 7.96 3.24 2.29
CA ASN A 85 7.58 4.47 1.60
C ASN A 85 7.55 4.22 0.10
N LEU A 86 6.35 4.10 -0.49
CA LEU A 86 6.18 3.93 -1.94
C LEU A 86 6.71 5.13 -2.76
N GLY A 87 7.18 6.19 -2.08
CA GLY A 87 7.73 7.41 -2.67
C GLY A 87 6.67 8.24 -3.38
N ALA A 88 5.39 7.95 -3.15
CA ALA A 88 4.24 8.51 -3.85
C ALA A 88 4.00 9.99 -3.50
N ASN A 89 3.87 10.83 -4.51
CA ASN A 89 3.55 12.25 -4.41
C ASN A 89 2.08 12.49 -4.77
N LEU A 90 1.19 12.12 -3.85
CA LEU A 90 -0.26 12.15 -4.02
C LEU A 90 -0.92 13.35 -3.31
N GLY A 91 -0.15 14.37 -2.89
CA GLY A 91 -0.73 15.58 -2.30
C GLY A 91 -1.56 15.30 -1.04
N GLN A 92 -2.88 15.44 -1.14
CA GLN A 92 -3.82 15.24 -0.01
C GLN A 92 -4.28 13.78 0.19
N LEU A 93 -4.06 12.89 -0.77
CA LEU A 93 -4.18 11.45 -0.53
C LEU A 93 -2.89 10.98 0.17
N LYS A 94 -3.01 10.47 1.39
CA LYS A 94 -1.88 9.94 2.17
C LYS A 94 -1.88 8.43 2.13
N LEU A 95 -0.69 7.87 1.99
CA LEU A 95 -0.45 6.44 2.08
C LEU A 95 0.47 6.19 3.27
N THR A 96 0.08 5.25 4.12
CA THR A 96 0.91 4.73 5.19
C THR A 96 1.01 3.23 5.00
N SER A 97 2.22 2.68 4.90
CA SER A 97 2.42 1.26 4.64
C SER A 97 3.54 0.65 5.44
N ALA A 98 3.34 -0.60 5.83
CA ALA A 98 4.33 -1.46 6.43
C ALA A 98 4.21 -2.87 5.84
N GLY A 99 5.31 -3.60 5.80
CA GLY A 99 5.33 -4.94 5.25
C GLY A 99 6.73 -5.30 4.78
N ASN A 100 6.80 -6.03 3.68
CA ASN A 100 8.07 -6.46 3.11
C ASN A 100 8.21 -6.10 1.63
N ILE A 101 9.47 -6.08 1.18
CA ILE A 101 9.86 -5.77 -0.19
C ILE A 101 11.05 -6.65 -0.59
N THR A 102 10.95 -7.29 -1.74
CA THR A 102 12.01 -8.12 -2.31
C THR A 102 12.49 -7.52 -3.62
N HIS A 103 13.79 -7.52 -3.84
CA HIS A 103 14.38 -7.18 -5.14
C HIS A 103 15.29 -8.32 -5.59
N ASN A 104 14.85 -9.02 -6.65
CA ASN A 104 15.66 -9.98 -7.37
C ASN A 104 16.54 -9.23 -8.38
N MET A 105 17.79 -8.94 -8.01
CA MET A 105 18.66 -8.11 -8.84
C MET A 105 19.14 -8.80 -10.13
N LYS A 106 18.97 -10.13 -10.25
CA LYS A 106 19.31 -10.85 -11.50
C LYS A 106 18.29 -10.59 -12.58
N LYS A 107 17.02 -10.60 -12.20
CA LYS A 107 15.89 -10.37 -13.10
C LYS A 107 15.41 -8.91 -13.10
N ASN A 108 15.85 -8.13 -12.12
CA ASN A 108 15.37 -6.78 -11.86
C ASN A 108 13.86 -6.73 -11.58
N GLU A 109 13.35 -7.74 -10.88
CA GLU A 109 11.96 -7.84 -10.39
C GLU A 109 11.88 -7.32 -8.96
N ILE A 110 10.86 -6.50 -8.68
CA ILE A 110 10.60 -5.95 -7.34
C ILE A 110 9.15 -6.23 -6.97
N GLU A 111 9.01 -6.92 -5.85
CA GLU A 111 7.74 -7.36 -5.29
C GLU A 111 7.60 -6.75 -3.89
N LEU A 112 6.40 -6.34 -3.54
CA LEU A 112 6.05 -5.83 -2.24
C LEU A 112 4.84 -6.58 -1.73
N ASP A 113 4.80 -6.77 -0.43
CA ASP A 113 3.67 -7.35 0.28
C ASP A 113 3.39 -6.47 1.50
N LEU A 114 2.21 -5.85 1.53
CA LEU A 114 1.94 -4.67 2.35
C LEU A 114 0.64 -4.79 3.14
N VAL A 115 0.68 -4.24 4.35
CA VAL A 115 -0.46 -3.55 4.96
C VAL A 115 -0.43 -2.10 4.46
N LEU A 116 -1.52 -1.64 3.87
CA LEU A 116 -1.60 -0.32 3.23
C LEU A 116 -2.82 0.45 3.74
N ALA A 117 -2.56 1.51 4.50
CA ALA A 117 -3.54 2.49 4.90
C ALA A 117 -3.60 3.65 3.91
N MET A 118 -4.83 4.09 3.62
CA MET A 118 -5.12 5.19 2.71
C MET A 118 -6.05 6.20 3.38
N ASP A 119 -5.62 7.46 3.39
CA ASP A 119 -6.42 8.58 3.90
C ASP A 119 -6.72 9.56 2.77
N PHE A 120 -8.00 9.72 2.46
CA PHE A 120 -8.48 10.68 1.47
C PHE A 120 -9.86 11.23 1.82
N TYR A 121 -10.12 12.45 1.38
CA TYR A 121 -11.41 13.10 1.62
C TYR A 121 -12.47 12.63 0.62
N PHE A 122 -13.59 12.10 1.10
CA PHE A 122 -14.69 11.66 0.25
C PHE A 122 -16.04 11.79 0.96
N ALA A 123 -17.14 11.54 0.26
CA ALA A 123 -18.45 11.47 0.90
C ALA A 123 -18.53 10.24 1.82
N GLU A 124 -18.61 10.47 3.14
CA GLU A 124 -18.64 9.42 4.16
C GLU A 124 -19.75 8.40 3.91
N GLN A 125 -20.96 8.89 3.60
CA GLN A 125 -22.13 8.05 3.27
C GLN A 125 -21.89 7.13 2.06
N ALA A 126 -21.08 7.56 1.08
CA ALA A 126 -20.74 6.70 -0.06
C ALA A 126 -19.74 5.60 0.36
N LEU A 127 -18.78 5.92 1.23
CA LEU A 127 -17.86 4.92 1.78
C LEU A 127 -18.58 3.93 2.71
N GLU A 128 -19.59 4.36 3.46
CA GLU A 128 -20.44 3.49 4.27
C GLU A 128 -21.22 2.48 3.40
N ILE A 129 -21.74 2.91 2.24
CA ILE A 129 -22.37 2.00 1.26
C ILE A 129 -21.36 0.97 0.76
N MET A 130 -20.15 1.39 0.43
CA MET A 130 -19.08 0.48 0.01
C MET A 130 -18.75 -0.55 1.11
N ALA A 131 -18.59 -0.09 2.35
CA ALA A 131 -18.32 -0.97 3.49
C ALA A 131 -19.44 -1.99 3.70
N ALA A 132 -20.69 -1.55 3.64
CA ALA A 132 -21.85 -2.44 3.78
C ALA A 132 -21.96 -3.45 2.63
N ALA A 133 -21.70 -3.03 1.39
CA ALA A 133 -21.72 -3.92 0.23
C ALA A 133 -20.70 -5.06 0.37
N ILE A 134 -19.47 -4.74 0.76
CA ILE A 134 -18.41 -5.75 0.96
C ILE A 134 -18.75 -6.67 2.14
N ASN A 135 -19.24 -6.12 3.27
CA ASN A 135 -19.59 -6.92 4.44
C ASN A 135 -20.76 -7.88 4.24
N ASN A 136 -21.70 -7.50 3.39
CA ASN A 136 -22.87 -8.33 3.10
C ASN A 136 -22.56 -9.45 2.09
N ASP A 137 -21.38 -9.44 1.46
CA ASP A 137 -20.97 -10.52 0.60
C ASP A 137 -20.49 -11.73 1.42
N ILE A 138 -21.35 -12.74 1.49
CA ILE A 138 -21.09 -13.99 2.19
C ILE A 138 -20.16 -14.93 1.40
N TYR A 139 -19.87 -14.63 0.14
CA TYR A 139 -19.02 -15.47 -0.73
C TYR A 139 -17.54 -15.07 -0.66
N SER A 140 -17.24 -13.81 -0.34
CA SER A 140 -15.87 -13.34 -0.13
C SER A 140 -15.12 -14.15 0.92
N GLU A 141 -13.90 -14.55 0.58
CA GLU A 141 -13.01 -15.24 1.50
C GLU A 141 -12.60 -14.30 2.64
N PRO A 142 -12.48 -14.80 3.88
CA PRO A 142 -11.95 -14.00 4.98
C PRO A 142 -10.46 -13.72 4.76
N VAL A 143 -9.98 -12.56 5.23
CA VAL A 143 -8.54 -12.29 5.26
C VAL A 143 -7.83 -13.22 6.25
N ASP A 144 -6.59 -13.62 5.93
CA ASP A 144 -5.73 -14.33 6.87
C ASP A 144 -5.16 -13.36 7.91
N ILE A 145 -5.70 -13.41 9.13
CA ILE A 145 -5.29 -12.56 10.25
C ILE A 145 -3.98 -13.00 10.90
N ASP A 146 -3.54 -14.24 10.66
CA ASP A 146 -2.29 -14.80 11.18
C ASP A 146 -1.13 -14.57 10.20
N ARG A 147 -1.41 -14.02 9.01
CA ARG A 147 -0.44 -13.69 7.98
C ARG A 147 0.69 -12.84 8.54
N GLU A 148 1.92 -13.33 8.42
CA GLU A 148 3.11 -12.73 9.06
C GLU A 148 3.32 -11.25 8.69
N THR A 149 3.13 -10.89 7.42
CA THR A 149 3.25 -9.49 6.99
C THR A 149 2.15 -8.61 7.58
N TYR A 150 0.94 -9.15 7.79
CA TYR A 150 -0.15 -8.41 8.43
C TYR A 150 0.16 -8.17 9.92
N THR A 151 0.50 -9.21 10.66
CA THR A 151 0.80 -9.12 12.10
C THR A 151 2.00 -8.20 12.38
N LYS A 152 3.09 -8.36 11.62
CA LYS A 152 4.25 -7.47 11.72
C LYS A 152 3.96 -6.06 11.24
N GLY A 153 3.23 -5.92 10.12
CA GLY A 153 2.84 -4.62 9.58
C GLY A 153 1.99 -3.83 10.57
N LEU A 154 1.06 -4.50 11.24
CA LEU A 154 0.26 -3.92 12.32
C LEU A 154 1.15 -3.44 13.47
N ALA A 155 2.09 -4.28 13.93
CA ALA A 155 3.03 -3.92 14.98
C ALA A 155 3.95 -2.74 14.60
N GLU A 156 4.29 -2.57 13.32
CA GLU A 156 5.00 -1.38 12.82
C GLU A 156 4.14 -0.10 12.84
N LEU A 157 2.84 -0.23 12.56
CA LEU A 157 1.92 0.89 12.43
C LEU A 157 1.46 1.41 13.80
N ILE A 158 1.05 0.51 14.70
CA ILE A 158 0.43 0.86 15.99
C ILE A 158 1.23 0.41 17.22
N GLY A 159 2.36 -0.27 17.01
CA GLY A 159 3.20 -0.80 18.08
C GLY A 159 2.81 -2.23 18.48
N ALA A 160 3.81 -3.00 18.92
CA ALA A 160 3.66 -4.44 19.23
C ALA A 160 2.54 -4.73 20.24
N THR A 161 2.48 -3.99 21.36
CA THR A 161 1.47 -4.23 22.40
C THR A 161 0.03 -4.07 21.88
N GLN A 162 -0.27 -3.00 21.14
CA GLN A 162 -1.62 -2.79 20.61
C GLN A 162 -1.95 -3.79 19.48
N ALA A 163 -0.96 -4.16 18.68
CA ALA A 163 -1.13 -5.19 17.65
C ALA A 163 -1.42 -6.57 18.25
N ASP A 164 -0.75 -6.94 19.35
CA ASP A 164 -0.97 -8.19 20.06
C ASP A 164 -2.36 -8.23 20.72
N GLU A 165 -2.79 -7.12 21.33
CA GLU A 165 -4.14 -6.98 21.90
C GLU A 165 -5.23 -7.12 20.83
N MET A 166 -5.06 -6.45 19.69
CA MET A 166 -5.98 -6.49 18.56
C MET A 166 -6.07 -7.90 17.96
N THR A 167 -4.93 -8.54 17.69
CA THR A 167 -4.88 -9.92 17.16
C THR A 167 -5.57 -10.88 18.13
N SER A 168 -5.28 -10.77 19.43
CA SER A 168 -5.89 -11.61 20.47
C SER A 168 -7.41 -11.43 20.52
N GLU A 169 -7.90 -10.20 20.40
CA GLU A 169 -9.34 -9.92 20.41
C GLU A 169 -10.05 -10.55 19.20
N ILE A 170 -9.48 -10.38 18.00
CA ILE A 170 -10.02 -10.99 16.78
C ILE A 170 -10.02 -12.52 16.91
N SER A 171 -8.94 -13.13 17.38
CA SER A 171 -8.85 -14.59 17.54
C SER A 171 -9.87 -15.12 18.56
N LEU A 172 -10.20 -14.35 19.60
CA LEU A 172 -11.12 -14.78 20.67
C LEU A 172 -12.59 -14.56 20.33
N TYR A 173 -12.93 -13.45 19.66
CA TYR A 173 -14.31 -13.05 19.43
C TYR A 173 -14.74 -13.07 17.97
N GLY A 174 -13.81 -13.25 17.03
CA GLY A 174 -14.05 -13.18 15.59
C GLY A 174 -14.25 -11.75 15.06
N GLU A 175 -14.25 -10.75 15.93
CA GLU A 175 -14.44 -9.34 15.61
C GLU A 175 -13.70 -8.44 16.61
N LEU A 176 -13.48 -7.19 16.23
CA LEU A 176 -12.99 -6.14 17.12
C LEU A 176 -14.16 -5.36 17.72
N LYS A 177 -14.19 -5.21 19.05
CA LYS A 177 -15.17 -4.32 19.71
C LYS A 177 -14.97 -2.86 19.29
N LYS A 178 -13.72 -2.45 19.07
CA LYS A 178 -13.38 -1.10 18.65
C LYS A 178 -12.08 -1.07 17.87
N ILE A 179 -12.11 -0.42 16.70
CA ILE A 179 -10.91 -0.15 15.92
C ILE A 179 -10.05 0.92 16.64
N PRO A 180 -8.74 0.69 16.85
CA PRO A 180 -7.83 1.71 17.36
C PRO A 180 -7.88 2.97 16.49
N LYS A 181 -7.77 4.15 17.11
CA LYS A 181 -7.89 5.42 16.38
C LYS A 181 -6.81 5.57 15.30
N GLU A 182 -5.66 4.97 15.57
CA GLU A 182 -4.50 4.90 14.69
C GLU A 182 -4.75 4.09 13.41
N LEU A 183 -5.80 3.25 13.39
CA LEU A 183 -6.23 2.46 12.22
C LEU A 183 -7.55 2.94 11.61
N GLU A 184 -8.17 3.99 12.16
CA GLU A 184 -9.36 4.63 11.59
C GLU A 184 -8.99 5.45 10.33
N HIS A 185 -8.60 4.73 9.28
CA HIS A 185 -8.28 5.28 7.97
C HIS A 185 -9.52 5.34 7.06
N THR A 186 -9.43 6.07 5.95
CA THR A 186 -10.49 6.00 4.93
C THR A 186 -10.66 4.55 4.45
N ILE A 187 -9.55 3.89 4.15
CA ILE A 187 -9.48 2.45 3.89
C ILE A 187 -8.16 1.91 4.46
N LEU A 188 -8.22 0.82 5.21
CA LEU A 188 -7.07 0.00 5.55
C LEU A 188 -7.13 -1.30 4.76
N LEU A 189 -6.06 -1.61 4.06
CA LEU A 189 -5.88 -2.87 3.33
C LEU A 189 -4.87 -3.75 4.08
N THR A 190 -5.20 -5.02 4.29
CA THR A 190 -4.43 -5.98 5.10
C THR A 190 -3.54 -6.89 4.26
N ASP A 191 -3.91 -7.11 2.99
CA ASP A 191 -3.14 -7.87 2.02
C ASP A 191 -3.13 -7.11 0.69
N VAL A 192 -2.00 -6.48 0.39
CA VAL A 192 -1.75 -5.82 -0.90
C VAL A 192 -0.38 -6.25 -1.41
N LYS A 193 -0.39 -7.14 -2.40
CA LYS A 193 0.81 -7.51 -3.14
C LYS A 193 0.97 -6.57 -4.33
N LEU A 194 2.13 -5.93 -4.46
CA LEU A 194 2.44 -5.01 -5.55
C LEU A 194 3.70 -5.45 -6.27
N GLU A 195 3.71 -5.30 -7.58
CA GLU A 195 4.90 -5.43 -8.41
C GLU A 195 5.26 -4.09 -9.04
N TRP A 196 6.55 -3.83 -9.16
CA TRP A 196 7.04 -2.64 -9.85
C TRP A 196 7.14 -2.88 -11.36
N ASN A 197 6.29 -2.21 -12.14
CA ASN A 197 6.37 -2.20 -13.60
C ASN A 197 7.23 -1.01 -14.07
N THR A 198 8.38 -1.32 -14.68
CA THR A 198 9.36 -0.29 -15.11
C THR A 198 8.88 0.50 -16.33
N GLU A 199 8.12 -0.14 -17.23
CA GLU A 199 7.68 0.48 -18.48
C GLU A 199 6.66 1.58 -18.23
N THR A 200 5.66 1.26 -17.42
CA THR A 200 4.60 2.19 -17.01
C THR A 200 5.00 3.07 -15.83
N ARG A 201 6.09 2.71 -15.15
CA ARG A 201 6.64 3.36 -13.94
C ARG A 201 5.60 3.37 -12.84
N SER A 202 5.04 2.21 -12.54
CA SER A 202 3.99 2.08 -11.54
C SER A 202 4.21 0.88 -10.63
N TYR A 203 3.63 0.99 -9.43
CA TYR A 203 3.33 -0.21 -8.63
C TYR A 203 1.96 -0.71 -9.08
N ARG A 204 1.83 -2.00 -9.36
CA ARG A 204 0.60 -2.67 -9.81
C ARG A 204 0.27 -3.81 -8.86
N SER A 205 -0.98 -3.93 -8.44
CA SER A 205 -1.37 -5.06 -7.59
C SER A 205 -1.46 -6.36 -8.36
N VAL A 206 -1.16 -7.45 -7.66
CA VAL A 206 -1.27 -8.83 -8.17
C VAL A 206 -2.10 -9.65 -7.19
N GLY A 207 -3.09 -10.37 -7.71
CA GLY A 207 -4.02 -11.17 -6.91
C GLY A 207 -5.06 -10.33 -6.16
N GLN A 208 -5.72 -10.96 -5.19
CA GLN A 208 -6.79 -10.36 -4.41
C GLN A 208 -6.28 -9.31 -3.41
N ILE A 209 -7.18 -8.45 -2.98
CA ILE A 209 -6.91 -7.35 -2.05
C ILE A 209 -7.66 -7.63 -0.74
N GLY A 210 -6.93 -7.70 0.37
CA GLY A 210 -7.51 -7.82 1.70
C GLY A 210 -8.00 -6.47 2.23
N ILE A 211 -9.30 -6.36 2.52
CA ILE A 211 -9.90 -5.17 3.11
C ILE A 211 -9.99 -5.35 4.63
N GLY A 212 -9.30 -4.48 5.37
CA GLY A 212 -9.29 -4.44 6.82
C GLY A 212 -10.52 -3.74 7.38
N ASN A 213 -10.56 -2.43 7.14
CA ASN A 213 -11.67 -1.55 7.52
C ASN A 213 -11.85 -0.44 6.49
N ILE A 214 -13.09 0.04 6.41
CA ILE A 214 -13.42 1.29 5.73
C ILE A 214 -14.00 2.21 6.79
N LEU A 215 -13.36 3.35 7.02
CA LEU A 215 -13.68 4.22 8.16
C LEU A 215 -13.64 3.41 9.47
N LYS A 216 -14.75 3.39 10.20
CA LYS A 216 -14.92 2.67 11.46
C LYS A 216 -15.57 1.30 11.30
N THR A 217 -15.86 0.89 10.07
CA THR A 217 -16.51 -0.39 9.77
C THR A 217 -15.46 -1.44 9.51
N HIS A 218 -15.45 -2.47 10.34
CA HIS A 218 -14.62 -3.65 10.18
C HIS A 218 -15.12 -4.52 9.01
N ILE A 219 -14.21 -5.09 8.22
CA ILE A 219 -14.55 -5.85 7.01
C ILE A 219 -13.92 -7.24 6.98
N PHE A 220 -12.59 -7.30 6.95
CA PHE A 220 -11.82 -8.55 6.97
C PHE A 220 -12.19 -9.54 5.86
N ARG A 221 -12.36 -9.01 4.63
CA ARG A 221 -12.66 -9.79 3.42
C ARG A 221 -11.63 -9.58 2.33
N LEU A 222 -11.36 -10.62 1.56
CA LEU A 222 -10.65 -10.56 0.30
C LEU A 222 -11.63 -10.21 -0.81
N VAL A 223 -11.23 -9.31 -1.70
CA VAL A 223 -11.97 -8.95 -2.91
C VAL A 223 -11.05 -8.99 -4.12
N ASP A 224 -11.61 -9.28 -5.29
CA ASP A 224 -10.89 -9.10 -6.53
C ASP A 224 -10.68 -7.60 -6.80
N GLY A 225 -9.63 -7.24 -7.53
CA GLY A 225 -9.41 -5.84 -7.84
C GLY A 225 -8.02 -5.51 -8.34
N HIS A 226 -7.83 -4.22 -8.63
CA HIS A 226 -6.56 -3.68 -9.10
C HIS A 226 -6.25 -2.35 -8.43
N ILE A 227 -5.01 -2.21 -7.95
CA ILE A 227 -4.43 -0.95 -7.47
C ILE A 227 -3.25 -0.60 -8.37
N GLU A 228 -3.19 0.67 -8.79
CA GLU A 228 -2.04 1.18 -9.55
C GLU A 228 -1.59 2.55 -9.00
N ILE A 229 -0.30 2.67 -8.67
CA ILE A 229 0.34 3.95 -8.31
C ILE A 229 1.34 4.31 -9.40
N VAL A 230 0.98 5.25 -10.28
CA VAL A 230 1.80 5.66 -11.42
C VAL A 230 2.66 6.86 -11.07
N LYS A 231 3.98 6.72 -11.24
CA LYS A 231 4.94 7.80 -11.03
C LYS A 231 4.90 8.80 -12.17
N LYS A 232 4.68 10.09 -11.86
CA LYS A 232 4.71 11.18 -12.84
C LYS A 232 5.46 12.39 -12.31
N ARG A 233 6.08 13.15 -13.22
CA ARG A 233 6.86 14.36 -12.88
C ARG A 233 6.02 15.44 -12.19
N SER A 234 4.75 15.59 -12.56
CA SER A 234 3.85 16.64 -12.07
C SER A 234 3.04 16.27 -10.82
N GLY A 235 3.16 15.03 -10.35
CA GLY A 235 2.33 14.48 -9.28
C GLY A 235 1.83 13.11 -9.68
N ASP A 236 1.95 12.15 -8.78
CA ASP A 236 1.65 10.76 -9.07
C ASP A 236 0.14 10.56 -9.22
N HIS A 237 -0.23 9.48 -9.91
CA HIS A 237 -1.62 9.09 -10.07
C HIS A 237 -1.88 7.83 -9.26
N PHE A 238 -3.06 7.75 -8.67
CA PHE A 238 -3.54 6.57 -7.97
C PHE A 238 -4.81 6.08 -8.65
N TYR A 239 -4.96 4.76 -8.76
CA TYR A 239 -6.14 4.08 -9.23
C TYR A 239 -6.41 2.90 -8.31
N MET A 240 -7.69 2.66 -8.02
CA MET A 240 -8.14 1.50 -7.27
C MET A 240 -9.49 1.05 -7.82
N TYR A 241 -9.58 -0.22 -8.15
CA TYR A 241 -10.79 -0.92 -8.52
C TYR A 241 -10.96 -2.09 -7.56
N LEU A 242 -12.13 -2.21 -6.93
CA LEU A 242 -12.50 -3.30 -6.05
C LEU A 242 -13.77 -3.95 -6.61
N GLN A 243 -13.74 -5.26 -6.77
CA GLN A 243 -14.82 -6.05 -7.31
C GLN A 243 -15.23 -7.10 -6.27
N ILE A 244 -16.47 -6.97 -5.81
CA ILE A 244 -17.10 -7.96 -4.93
C ILE A 244 -17.58 -9.12 -5.82
N ASP A 245 -18.29 -8.77 -6.90
CA ASP A 245 -18.72 -9.69 -7.94
C ASP A 245 -18.87 -8.93 -9.27
N PRO A 246 -19.15 -9.60 -10.41
CA PRO A 246 -19.27 -8.92 -11.72
C PRO A 246 -20.31 -7.79 -11.79
N ALA A 247 -21.32 -7.78 -10.92
CA ALA A 247 -22.35 -6.74 -10.84
C ALA A 247 -22.06 -5.70 -9.75
N ASN A 248 -21.20 -5.98 -8.78
CA ASN A 248 -20.92 -5.14 -7.62
C ASN A 248 -19.45 -4.73 -7.56
N TRP A 249 -19.17 -3.47 -7.90
CA TRP A 249 -17.80 -2.93 -7.97
C TRP A 249 -17.71 -1.46 -7.55
N PHE A 250 -16.51 -1.06 -7.15
CA PHE A 250 -16.17 0.32 -6.78
C PHE A 250 -14.86 0.73 -7.46
N PHE A 251 -14.83 1.95 -7.99
CA PHE A 251 -13.67 2.51 -8.68
C PHE A 251 -13.33 3.88 -8.11
N PHE A 252 -12.05 4.12 -7.88
CA PHE A 252 -11.48 5.39 -7.48
C PHE A 252 -10.27 5.71 -8.34
N SER A 253 -10.11 6.98 -8.69
CA SER A 253 -8.81 7.46 -9.16
C SER A 253 -8.53 8.85 -8.63
N TYR A 254 -7.25 9.10 -8.37
CA TYR A 254 -6.80 10.35 -7.84
C TYR A 254 -5.60 10.89 -8.62
N ARG A 255 -5.71 12.16 -9.03
CA ARG A 255 -4.65 12.87 -9.75
C ARG A 255 -4.75 14.36 -9.47
N ASN A 256 -3.62 14.98 -9.11
CA ASN A 256 -3.49 16.44 -9.02
C ASN A 256 -4.59 17.11 -8.16
N GLY A 257 -4.95 16.52 -7.01
CA GLY A 257 -5.98 17.07 -6.14
C GLY A 257 -7.41 16.72 -6.56
N LEU A 258 -7.60 15.96 -7.64
CA LEU A 258 -8.91 15.52 -8.09
C LEU A 258 -9.07 14.03 -7.77
N MET A 259 -9.96 13.71 -6.83
CA MET A 259 -10.47 12.36 -6.64
C MET A 259 -11.72 12.19 -7.51
N ILE A 260 -11.84 11.06 -8.18
CA ILE A 260 -13.10 10.67 -8.82
C ILE A 260 -13.45 9.26 -8.35
N GLY A 261 -14.73 9.03 -8.11
CA GLY A 261 -15.25 7.72 -7.72
C GLY A 261 -16.50 7.34 -8.51
N ALA A 262 -16.68 6.07 -8.80
CA ALA A 262 -17.92 5.51 -9.35
C ALA A 262 -18.11 4.08 -8.83
N SER A 263 -19.34 3.61 -8.87
CA SER A 263 -19.70 2.23 -8.53
C SER A 263 -20.81 1.74 -9.45
N SER A 264 -21.04 0.43 -9.50
CA SER A 264 -22.30 -0.10 -10.01
C SER A 264 -23.50 0.25 -9.12
N ASP A 265 -23.27 0.60 -7.85
CA ASP A 265 -24.32 1.04 -6.93
C ASP A 265 -24.78 2.48 -7.26
N LYS A 266 -26.09 2.62 -7.54
CA LYS A 266 -26.69 3.91 -7.89
C LYS A 266 -26.73 4.89 -6.73
N ASN A 267 -26.92 4.43 -5.49
CA ASN A 267 -26.97 5.28 -4.31
C ASN A 267 -25.58 5.88 -4.02
N PHE A 268 -24.52 5.06 -4.13
CA PHE A 268 -23.13 5.53 -4.07
C PHE A 268 -22.91 6.68 -5.06
N ASN A 269 -23.30 6.49 -6.32
CA ASN A 269 -23.12 7.49 -7.37
C ASN A 269 -23.95 8.77 -7.11
N THR A 270 -25.22 8.61 -6.71
CA THR A 270 -26.13 9.72 -6.42
C THR A 270 -25.58 10.60 -5.30
N ILE A 271 -25.06 10.02 -4.22
CA ILE A 271 -24.45 10.77 -3.11
C ILE A 271 -23.32 11.68 -3.63
N ILE A 272 -22.47 11.17 -4.52
CA ILE A 272 -21.37 11.96 -5.08
C ILE A 272 -21.89 13.10 -5.95
N ILE A 273 -22.90 12.84 -6.79
CA ILE A 273 -23.52 13.83 -7.69
C ILE A 273 -24.21 14.94 -6.89
N GLU A 274 -24.93 14.58 -5.83
CA GLU A 274 -25.67 15.50 -4.97
C GLU A 274 -24.77 16.21 -3.94
N THR A 275 -23.55 15.73 -3.75
CA THR A 275 -22.54 16.44 -2.96
C THR A 275 -22.19 17.75 -3.65
N GLY A 276 -22.79 18.83 -3.16
CA GLY A 276 -22.61 20.17 -3.71
C GLY A 276 -21.14 20.65 -3.71
N PRO A 277 -20.86 21.76 -4.43
CA PRO A 277 -19.50 22.21 -4.67
C PRO A 277 -18.64 22.55 -3.46
N ASP A 278 -19.28 22.94 -2.36
CA ASP A 278 -18.57 23.31 -1.13
C ASP A 278 -18.22 22.09 -0.29
N LYS A 279 -19.09 21.08 -0.25
CA LYS A 279 -18.87 19.82 0.46
C LYS A 279 -17.94 18.86 -0.29
N SER A 280 -17.82 18.98 -1.60
CA SER A 280 -16.86 18.16 -2.37
C SER A 280 -15.42 18.63 -2.21
N LYS A 281 -15.18 19.87 -1.74
CA LYS A 281 -13.86 20.48 -1.59
C LYS A 281 -13.31 20.27 -0.17
N LEU A 282 -12.07 19.78 -0.09
CA LEU A 282 -11.34 19.79 1.17
C LEU A 282 -10.82 21.20 1.45
N LYS A 283 -11.04 21.70 2.66
CA LYS A 283 -10.37 22.92 3.14
C LYS A 283 -8.91 22.58 3.44
N VAL A 284 -8.00 23.26 2.75
CA VAL A 284 -6.55 23.06 2.88
C VAL A 284 -5.88 24.36 3.29
N GLU A 285 -4.71 24.26 3.91
CA GLU A 285 -3.93 25.43 4.29
C GLU A 285 -3.35 26.16 3.07
N ARG A 286 -2.98 27.43 3.25
CA ARG A 286 -2.42 28.23 2.16
C ARG A 286 -1.08 27.63 1.69
N GLY A 287 -1.01 27.28 0.41
CA GLY A 287 0.19 26.70 -0.21
C GLY A 287 0.11 25.19 -0.39
N GLU A 288 -0.87 24.53 0.21
CA GLU A 288 -1.13 23.13 -0.04
C GLU A 288 -1.88 22.90 -1.36
N LYS A 289 -1.77 21.69 -1.90
CA LYS A 289 -2.52 21.31 -3.11
C LYS A 289 -4.02 21.31 -2.78
N PRO A 290 -4.87 21.96 -3.60
CA PRO A 290 -6.31 21.89 -3.44
C PRO A 290 -6.78 20.45 -3.63
N TYR A 291 -7.91 20.11 -3.02
CA TYR A 291 -8.52 18.80 -3.20
C TYR A 291 -10.02 18.91 -3.41
N ARG A 292 -10.54 18.10 -4.34
CA ARG A 292 -11.98 17.94 -4.58
C ARG A 292 -12.30 16.54 -5.09
N PHE A 293 -13.48 16.03 -4.75
CA PHE A 293 -13.98 14.79 -5.33
C PHE A 293 -15.19 14.98 -6.28
N TYR A 294 -15.35 14.09 -7.25
CA TYR A 294 -16.48 14.06 -8.20
C TYR A 294 -16.85 12.63 -8.62
N ILE A 295 -17.98 12.50 -9.33
CA ILE A 295 -18.40 11.26 -9.97
C ILE A 295 -17.45 10.93 -11.15
N ALA A 296 -17.01 9.67 -11.23
CA ALA A 296 -16.32 9.14 -12.40
C ALA A 296 -17.32 8.62 -13.43
N THR A 297 -16.87 8.43 -14.67
CA THR A 297 -17.63 7.71 -15.69
C THR A 297 -17.21 6.24 -15.72
N GLU A 298 -18.13 5.34 -16.07
CA GLU A 298 -17.80 3.92 -16.26
C GLU A 298 -16.68 3.71 -17.28
N ARG A 299 -16.65 4.54 -18.34
CA ARG A 299 -15.55 4.58 -19.32
C ARG A 299 -14.17 4.78 -18.67
N GLN A 300 -14.07 5.58 -17.60
CA GLN A 300 -12.78 5.78 -16.91
C GLN A 300 -12.35 4.54 -16.15
N LYS A 301 -13.30 3.78 -15.58
CA LYS A 301 -13.06 2.45 -15.01
C LYS A 301 -12.63 1.45 -16.09
N ASP A 302 -13.34 1.38 -17.22
CA ASP A 302 -12.99 0.47 -18.32
C ASP A 302 -11.58 0.74 -18.86
N LEU A 303 -11.24 2.01 -19.06
CA LEU A 303 -9.89 2.39 -19.52
C LEU A 303 -8.78 2.10 -18.50
N PHE A 304 -9.13 1.92 -17.23
CA PHE A 304 -8.18 1.47 -16.21
C PHE A 304 -8.00 -0.05 -16.27
N LEU A 305 -9.08 -0.82 -16.32
CA LEU A 305 -9.02 -2.29 -16.35
C LEU A 305 -8.29 -2.83 -17.58
N LYS A 306 -8.49 -2.19 -18.74
CA LYS A 306 -7.74 -2.51 -19.98
C LYS A 306 -6.23 -2.44 -19.86
N ARG A 307 -5.67 -1.80 -18.83
CA ARG A 307 -4.21 -1.74 -18.61
C ARG A 307 -3.66 -3.02 -17.99
N PHE A 308 -4.51 -3.86 -17.41
CA PHE A 308 -4.15 -5.13 -16.80
C PHE A 308 -4.42 -6.29 -17.77
N GLU A 309 -5.48 -6.18 -18.59
CA GLU A 309 -5.78 -7.17 -19.66
C GLU A 309 -4.64 -7.27 -20.70
N VAL A 310 -4.05 -6.14 -21.11
CA VAL A 310 -2.98 -6.13 -22.14
C VAL A 310 -1.70 -6.81 -21.64
N ASP A 311 -1.40 -6.69 -20.34
CA ASP A 311 -0.22 -7.31 -19.76
C ASP A 311 -0.38 -8.83 -19.64
N GLU A 312 -1.58 -9.31 -19.27
CA GLU A 312 -1.88 -10.76 -19.21
C GLU A 312 -1.72 -11.44 -20.57
N GLU A 313 -2.11 -10.77 -21.67
CA GLU A 313 -1.92 -11.29 -23.04
C GLU A 313 -0.45 -11.26 -23.52
N GLU A 314 0.41 -10.41 -22.95
CA GLU A 314 1.84 -10.34 -23.29
C GLU A 314 2.70 -11.35 -22.51
N GLU A 315 2.18 -11.88 -21.40
CA GLU A 315 2.84 -12.89 -20.56
C GLU A 315 2.53 -14.35 -20.93
N GLU A 316 1.52 -14.60 -21.77
CA GLU A 316 1.17 -15.91 -22.37
C GLU A 316 1.95 -16.24 -23.66
#